data_AF-L1KUW1-F1
#
_entry.id   AF-L1KUW1-F1
#
_cell.length_a   1.000
_cell.length_b   1.000
_cell.length_c   1.000
_cell.angle_alpha   90.00
_cell.angle_beta   90.00
_cell.angle_gamma   90.00
#
_symmetry.space_group_name_H-M   'P 1'
#
loop_
_entity.id
_entity.type
_entity.pdbx_description
1 polymer ?
#
loop_
_entity_poly.entity_id
_entity_poly.type
_entity_poly.pdbx_seq_one_letter_code
_entity_poly.pdbx_strand_id
1 'polypeptide(L)'
;MAEIALHTIDQVTIAMDFDAGAEHAKVLEQVKHFVAAQAPDRDDAEHAAVADWVLQRLINVGTIERGFSWHYGLVGDEGTYDRFEFDFKLLVEQSTPDGFSLRATDEAINVLVGALDTDVESAQIAAEVKLDNLIRRGRLADAKLAAEQARYRTVQYGETLRRYLDATRRDVRTVDWERVVPDLLLDALEHIEGRYSAEHAILTNITAARDDSDDPRHKQRTAELVEIVRDCIRRHMQLQKAVQEAGDQFRSEQDRQLFSGEPQRAALHLHGQLLVPLLGLPVGKALGPVYDFFRGAVGPAPPEVLTLPSLVERLLQRPSEPERFAGEVRDPQFDPVPEQELFTPEHFRLRVVP
;
A
#
# COMPACT_ATOMS: atom_id res chain seq x y z
N MET A 1 -21.57 11.63 -6.85
CA MET A 1 -20.77 10.42 -6.54
C MET A 1 -19.53 10.30 -7.43
N ALA A 2 -19.64 10.27 -8.76
CA ALA A 2 -18.45 10.19 -9.64
C ALA A 2 -17.47 11.37 -9.45
N GLU A 3 -17.98 12.60 -9.33
CA GLU A 3 -17.15 13.77 -9.04
C GLU A 3 -16.42 13.68 -7.70
N ILE A 4 -17.09 13.17 -6.66
CA ILE A 4 -16.48 12.97 -5.33
C ILE A 4 -15.38 11.92 -5.44
N ALA A 5 -15.60 10.84 -6.19
CA ALA A 5 -14.59 9.81 -6.41
C ALA A 5 -13.34 10.35 -7.15
N LEU A 6 -13.53 11.12 -8.24
CA LEU A 6 -12.42 11.78 -8.94
C LEU A 6 -11.68 12.74 -8.01
N HIS A 7 -12.41 13.52 -7.22
CA HIS A 7 -11.80 14.41 -6.24
C HIS A 7 -11.02 13.66 -5.16
N THR A 8 -11.51 12.52 -4.66
CA THR A 8 -10.80 11.68 -3.69
C THR A 8 -9.49 11.13 -4.29
N ILE A 9 -9.53 10.64 -5.53
CA ILE A 9 -8.31 10.17 -6.23
C ILE A 9 -7.32 11.31 -6.38
N ASP A 10 -7.79 12.50 -6.75
CA ASP A 10 -6.95 13.70 -6.83
C ASP A 10 -6.33 14.06 -5.47
N GLN A 11 -7.10 14.07 -4.38
CA GLN A 11 -6.56 14.35 -3.04
C GLN A 11 -5.48 13.35 -2.62
N VAL A 12 -5.66 12.05 -2.90
CA VAL A 12 -4.61 11.04 -2.64
C VAL A 12 -3.37 11.30 -3.51
N THR A 13 -3.57 11.57 -4.80
CA THR A 13 -2.47 11.80 -5.76
C THR A 13 -1.67 13.07 -5.41
N ILE A 14 -2.34 14.11 -4.90
CA ILE A 14 -1.71 15.33 -4.41
C ILE A 14 -1.04 15.10 -3.05
N ALA A 15 -1.61 14.29 -2.16
CA ALA A 15 -1.05 14.08 -0.85
C ALA A 15 0.15 13.12 -0.84
N MET A 16 0.27 12.25 -1.85
CA MET A 16 1.41 11.34 -1.99
C MET A 16 2.61 11.99 -2.66
N ASP A 17 3.81 11.53 -2.29
CA ASP A 17 5.07 11.83 -2.96
C ASP A 17 5.84 10.52 -3.25
N PHE A 18 7.07 10.60 -3.75
CA PHE A 18 7.83 9.41 -4.09
C PHE A 18 8.10 8.50 -2.88
N ASP A 19 8.25 9.06 -1.69
CA ASP A 19 8.69 8.36 -0.47
C ASP A 19 7.50 7.96 0.42
N ALA A 20 6.43 8.75 0.45
CA ALA A 20 5.29 8.62 1.33
C ALA A 20 3.96 8.50 0.58
N GLY A 21 3.05 7.68 1.12
CA GLY A 21 1.65 7.69 0.71
C GLY A 21 0.86 8.79 1.41
N ALA A 22 -0.37 9.00 0.97
CA ALA A 22 -1.30 9.94 1.58
C ALA A 22 -1.86 9.40 2.90
N GLU A 23 -1.95 10.26 3.92
CA GLU A 23 -2.54 9.88 5.20
C GLU A 23 -4.07 9.77 5.10
N HIS A 24 -4.62 8.63 5.52
CA HIS A 24 -6.06 8.36 5.41
C HIS A 24 -6.93 9.44 6.08
N ALA A 25 -6.59 9.84 7.31
CA ALA A 25 -7.35 10.84 8.07
C ALA A 25 -7.40 12.20 7.36
N LYS A 26 -6.26 12.63 6.81
CA LYS A 26 -6.14 13.90 6.09
C LYS A 26 -6.92 13.91 4.79
N VAL A 27 -6.85 12.82 4.01
CA VAL A 27 -7.66 12.67 2.78
C VAL A 27 -9.15 12.71 3.11
N LEU A 28 -9.56 11.99 4.17
CA LEU A 28 -10.96 11.95 4.58
C LEU A 28 -11.48 13.34 4.98
N GLU A 29 -10.69 14.12 5.72
CA GLU A 29 -11.03 15.50 6.10
C GLU A 29 -11.23 16.40 4.88
N GLN A 30 -10.34 16.32 3.89
CA GLN A 30 -10.42 17.11 2.66
C GLN A 30 -11.64 16.73 1.82
N VAL A 31 -11.88 15.43 1.63
CA VAL A 31 -13.05 14.92 0.88
C VAL A 31 -14.34 15.30 1.59
N LYS A 32 -14.39 15.22 2.93
CA LYS A 32 -15.54 15.68 3.71
C LYS A 32 -15.84 17.16 3.46
N HIS A 33 -14.84 18.03 3.43
CA HIS A 33 -15.04 19.44 3.11
C HIS A 33 -15.63 19.64 1.71
N PHE A 34 -15.16 18.88 0.73
CA PHE A 34 -15.70 18.90 -0.63
C PHE A 34 -17.16 18.42 -0.69
N VAL A 35 -17.50 17.33 0.01
CA VAL A 35 -18.88 16.83 0.12
C VAL A 35 -19.79 17.87 0.77
N ALA A 36 -19.32 18.52 1.83
CA ALA A 36 -20.07 19.58 2.52
C ALA A 36 -20.37 20.77 1.60
N ALA A 37 -19.43 21.15 0.73
CA ALA A 37 -19.64 22.20 -0.25
C ALA A 37 -20.68 21.83 -1.32
N GLN A 38 -20.77 20.55 -1.71
CA GLN A 38 -21.79 20.07 -2.65
C GLN A 38 -23.18 19.95 -2.03
N ALA A 39 -23.27 19.70 -0.72
CA ALA A 39 -24.52 19.48 -0.01
C ALA A 39 -24.54 20.22 1.36
N PRO A 40 -24.55 21.57 1.37
CA PRO A 40 -24.38 22.36 2.59
C PRO A 40 -25.55 22.22 3.58
N ASP A 41 -26.73 21.81 3.11
CA ASP A 41 -27.93 21.63 3.95
C ASP A 41 -27.95 20.28 4.70
N ARG A 42 -26.95 19.42 4.47
CA ARG A 42 -26.83 18.12 5.15
C ARG A 42 -25.96 18.22 6.41
N ASP A 43 -26.12 17.25 7.29
CA ASP A 43 -25.36 17.23 8.53
C ASP A 43 -23.91 16.75 8.32
N ASP A 44 -23.06 17.11 9.27
CA ASP A 44 -21.63 16.81 9.25
C ASP A 44 -21.33 15.30 9.31
N ALA A 45 -22.24 14.51 9.90
CA ALA A 45 -22.11 13.07 10.00
C ALA A 45 -22.41 12.38 8.66
N GLU A 46 -23.40 12.86 7.91
CA GLU A 46 -23.70 12.45 6.54
C GLU A 46 -22.54 12.79 5.61
N HIS A 47 -21.93 13.99 5.74
CA HIS A 47 -20.75 14.35 4.95
C HIS A 47 -19.58 13.40 5.21
N ALA A 48 -19.30 13.09 6.49
CA ALA A 48 -18.26 12.16 6.87
C ALA A 48 -18.55 10.73 6.37
N ALA A 49 -19.79 10.27 6.49
CA ALA A 49 -20.20 8.94 6.03
C ALA A 49 -20.06 8.79 4.50
N VAL A 50 -20.41 9.81 3.72
CA VAL A 50 -20.25 9.79 2.27
C VAL A 50 -18.76 9.81 1.89
N ALA A 51 -17.95 10.65 2.52
CA ALA A 51 -16.52 10.71 2.27
C ALA A 51 -15.83 9.35 2.56
N ASP A 52 -16.14 8.75 3.71
CA ASP A 52 -15.63 7.44 4.13
C ASP A 52 -16.09 6.33 3.18
N TRP A 53 -17.38 6.32 2.82
CA TRP A 53 -17.92 5.34 1.88
C TRP A 53 -17.25 5.40 0.51
N VAL A 54 -17.03 6.61 -0.04
CA VAL A 54 -16.35 6.78 -1.34
C VAL A 54 -14.91 6.29 -1.25
N LEU A 55 -14.20 6.67 -0.18
CA LEU A 55 -12.81 6.27 0.00
C LEU A 55 -12.67 4.75 0.13
N GLN A 56 -13.47 4.10 0.98
CA GLN A 56 -13.47 2.64 1.13
C GLN A 56 -13.82 1.92 -0.17
N ARG A 57 -14.77 2.46 -0.95
CA ARG A 57 -15.13 1.92 -2.26
C ARG A 57 -13.99 2.01 -3.27
N LEU A 58 -13.19 3.07 -3.23
CA LEU A 58 -12.04 3.27 -4.13
C LEU A 58 -10.83 2.40 -3.78
N ILE A 59 -10.61 2.12 -2.49
CA ILE A 59 -9.61 1.13 -2.04
C ILE A 59 -10.11 -0.29 -2.35
N ASN A 60 -11.43 -0.48 -2.34
CA ASN A 60 -12.12 -1.75 -2.58
C ASN A 60 -11.73 -2.83 -1.54
N VAL A 61 -11.62 -2.43 -0.27
CA VAL A 61 -11.41 -3.34 0.88
C VAL A 61 -12.72 -4.04 1.23
N GLY A 62 -13.17 -4.96 0.38
CA GLY A 62 -14.14 -5.98 0.77
C GLY A 62 -13.48 -7.09 1.61
N THR A 63 -14.28 -8.06 2.07
CA THR A 63 -13.81 -9.24 2.83
C THR A 63 -12.84 -10.15 2.05
N ILE A 64 -12.60 -9.85 0.77
CA ILE A 64 -11.64 -10.49 -0.11
C ILE A 64 -11.07 -9.35 -0.98
N GLU A 65 -9.74 -9.23 -1.07
CA GLU A 65 -9.03 -8.26 -1.93
C GLU A 65 -9.44 -8.42 -3.41
N ARG A 66 -10.57 -7.86 -3.82
CA ARG A 66 -10.96 -7.82 -5.24
C ARG A 66 -10.57 -6.46 -5.78
N GLY A 67 -9.81 -6.44 -6.86
CA GLY A 67 -9.70 -5.24 -7.70
C GLY A 67 -11.03 -4.92 -8.38
N PHE A 68 -11.07 -3.81 -9.09
CA PHE A 68 -12.07 -3.57 -10.13
C PHE A 68 -11.73 -4.46 -11.33
N SER A 69 -12.74 -4.95 -12.06
CA SER A 69 -12.52 -5.64 -13.33
C SER A 69 -13.28 -4.95 -14.45
N TRP A 70 -12.63 -4.82 -15.60
CA TRP A 70 -13.22 -4.29 -16.82
C TRP A 70 -13.13 -5.33 -17.92
N HIS A 71 -14.26 -5.60 -18.58
CA HIS A 71 -14.28 -6.49 -19.73
C HIS A 71 -14.21 -5.66 -21.01
N TYR A 72 -13.24 -5.96 -21.86
CA TYR A 72 -13.14 -5.39 -23.20
C TYR A 72 -13.02 -6.53 -24.22
N GLY A 73 -13.20 -6.23 -25.49
CA GLY A 73 -12.96 -7.20 -26.53
C GLY A 73 -12.26 -6.61 -27.73
N LEU A 74 -11.46 -7.44 -28.38
CA LEU A 74 -10.70 -7.10 -29.57
C LEU A 74 -11.16 -8.03 -30.68
N VAL A 75 -11.27 -7.48 -31.89
CA VAL A 75 -11.44 -8.30 -33.08
C VAL A 75 -10.05 -8.71 -33.52
N GLY A 76 -9.74 -10.00 -33.39
CA GLY A 76 -8.47 -10.57 -33.88
C GLY A 76 -8.37 -10.49 -35.40
N ASP A 77 -7.17 -10.69 -35.92
CA ASP A 77 -6.87 -10.58 -37.35
C ASP A 77 -7.70 -11.56 -38.23
N GLU A 78 -8.21 -12.65 -37.64
CA GLU A 78 -9.09 -13.63 -38.29
C GLU A 78 -10.58 -13.30 -38.18
N GLY A 79 -10.95 -12.15 -37.60
CA GLY A 79 -12.34 -11.71 -37.43
C GLY A 79 -13.06 -12.31 -36.22
N THR A 80 -12.35 -13.01 -35.34
CA THR A 80 -12.89 -13.52 -34.07
C THR A 80 -12.95 -12.40 -33.02
N TYR A 81 -14.06 -12.30 -32.29
CA TYR A 81 -14.18 -11.36 -31.17
C TYR A 81 -13.70 -12.04 -29.89
N ASP A 82 -12.51 -11.68 -29.43
CA ASP A 82 -11.93 -12.17 -28.20
C ASP A 82 -12.28 -11.24 -27.05
N ARG A 83 -12.71 -11.81 -25.91
CA ARG A 83 -13.06 -11.06 -24.71
C ARG A 83 -11.96 -11.20 -23.67
N PHE A 84 -11.50 -10.07 -23.18
CA PHE A 84 -10.48 -9.97 -22.15
C PHE A 84 -11.08 -9.37 -20.88
N GLU A 85 -10.53 -9.75 -19.74
CA GLU A 85 -10.79 -9.15 -18.44
C GLU A 85 -9.53 -8.44 -17.97
N PHE A 86 -9.68 -7.20 -17.54
CA PHE A 86 -8.60 -6.38 -17.02
C PHE A 86 -8.90 -6.03 -15.57
N ASP A 87 -8.14 -6.62 -14.66
CA ASP A 87 -8.22 -6.34 -13.24
C ASP A 87 -7.30 -5.18 -12.87
N PHE A 88 -7.84 -4.18 -12.18
CA PHE A 88 -7.11 -3.02 -11.72
C PHE A 88 -7.54 -2.57 -10.33
N LYS A 89 -6.69 -1.80 -9.65
CA LYS A 89 -7.05 -1.09 -8.42
C LYS A 89 -7.06 0.40 -8.73
N LEU A 90 -7.72 1.20 -7.90
CA LEU A 90 -7.65 2.67 -8.02
C LEU A 90 -6.80 3.21 -6.89
N LEU A 91 -7.16 2.90 -5.64
CA LEU A 91 -6.36 3.20 -4.47
C LEU A 91 -5.86 1.90 -3.82
N VAL A 92 -4.68 1.96 -3.23
CA VAL A 92 -4.10 0.85 -2.46
C VAL A 92 -3.65 1.33 -1.09
N GLU A 93 -3.84 0.49 -0.09
CA GLU A 93 -3.28 0.70 1.25
C GLU A 93 -1.89 0.06 1.34
N GLN A 94 -0.93 0.86 1.77
CA GLN A 94 0.42 0.42 2.06
C GLN A 94 0.68 0.55 3.56
N SER A 95 1.11 -0.56 4.18
CA SER A 95 1.55 -0.55 5.57
C SER A 95 2.85 0.26 5.71
N THR A 96 2.83 1.23 6.60
CA THR A 96 3.97 2.03 7.05
C THR A 96 4.21 1.76 8.53
N PRO A 97 5.39 2.08 9.07
CA PRO A 97 5.67 1.93 10.51
C PRO A 97 4.65 2.66 11.40
N ASP A 98 4.09 3.77 10.90
CA ASP A 98 3.14 4.64 11.60
C ASP A 98 1.66 4.30 11.34
N GLY A 99 1.37 3.30 10.48
CA GLY A 99 -0.01 2.88 10.18
C GLY A 99 -0.22 2.42 8.74
N PHE A 100 -1.31 2.88 8.12
CA PHE A 100 -1.61 2.65 6.70
C PHE A 100 -1.61 3.98 5.95
N SER A 101 -0.99 3.98 4.77
CA SER A 101 -0.98 5.11 3.85
C SER A 101 -1.64 4.72 2.54
N LEU A 102 -2.32 5.67 1.91
CA LEU A 102 -3.04 5.49 0.66
C LEU A 102 -2.15 5.89 -0.51
N ARG A 103 -2.15 5.11 -1.59
CA ARG A 103 -1.47 5.49 -2.84
C ARG A 103 -2.40 5.30 -4.02
N ALA A 104 -2.35 6.24 -4.95
CA ALA A 104 -3.04 6.15 -6.22
C ALA A 104 -2.23 5.26 -7.16
N THR A 105 -2.93 4.37 -7.85
CA THR A 105 -2.37 3.50 -8.89
C THR A 105 -2.21 4.25 -10.22
N ASP A 106 -1.49 3.65 -11.18
CA ASP A 106 -1.38 4.22 -12.52
C ASP A 106 -2.75 4.31 -13.19
N GLU A 107 -3.62 3.33 -12.99
CA GLU A 107 -4.97 3.34 -13.55
C GLU A 107 -5.79 4.50 -12.98
N ALA A 108 -5.65 4.80 -11.69
CA ALA A 108 -6.30 5.97 -11.08
C ALA A 108 -5.76 7.30 -11.63
N ILE A 109 -4.44 7.40 -11.82
CA ILE A 109 -3.82 8.58 -12.43
C ILE A 109 -4.27 8.73 -13.90
N ASN A 110 -4.34 7.62 -14.65
CA ASN A 110 -4.83 7.61 -16.03
C ASN A 110 -6.29 8.04 -16.12
N VAL A 111 -7.13 7.67 -15.15
CA VAL A 111 -8.51 8.18 -15.05
C VAL A 111 -8.53 9.69 -14.82
N LEU A 112 -7.66 10.23 -13.97
CA LEU A 112 -7.56 11.68 -13.78
C LEU A 112 -7.11 12.39 -15.07
N VAL A 113 -6.09 11.87 -15.75
CA VAL A 113 -5.58 12.45 -17.00
C VAL A 113 -6.63 12.35 -18.13
N GLY A 114 -7.30 11.20 -18.25
CA GLY A 114 -8.36 11.00 -19.25
C GLY A 114 -9.60 11.86 -19.01
N ALA A 115 -9.93 12.14 -17.74
CA ALA A 115 -11.01 13.07 -17.40
C ALA A 115 -10.72 14.53 -17.79
N LEU A 116 -9.46 14.88 -18.07
CA LEU A 116 -9.05 16.22 -18.55
C LEU A 116 -9.19 16.39 -20.07
N ASP A 117 -9.88 15.48 -20.76
CA ASP A 117 -10.29 15.57 -22.17
C ASP A 117 -9.15 16.00 -23.11
N THR A 118 -7.98 15.36 -22.96
CA THR A 118 -6.81 15.61 -23.81
C THR A 118 -6.25 14.31 -24.38
N ASP A 119 -6.12 14.25 -25.71
CA ASP A 119 -5.50 13.13 -26.43
C ASP A 119 -4.05 12.96 -25.96
N VAL A 120 -3.78 11.84 -25.28
CA VAL A 120 -2.62 11.60 -24.39
C VAL A 120 -1.27 11.76 -25.10
N GLU A 121 -1.23 11.59 -26.42
CA GLU A 121 0.01 11.55 -27.21
C GLU A 121 0.27 12.84 -28.02
N SER A 122 -0.78 13.60 -28.39
CA SER A 122 -0.67 14.83 -29.20
C SER A 122 -0.70 16.13 -28.39
N ALA A 123 -1.08 16.06 -27.11
CA ALA A 123 -1.19 17.23 -26.24
C ALA A 123 0.14 17.70 -25.64
N GLN A 124 1.14 16.82 -25.48
CA GLN A 124 2.35 17.10 -24.69
C GLN A 124 3.24 18.17 -25.31
N ILE A 125 3.65 17.99 -26.56
CA ILE A 125 4.50 18.96 -27.27
C ILE A 125 3.75 20.29 -27.48
N ALA A 126 2.42 20.22 -27.66
CA ALA A 126 1.58 21.40 -27.82
C ALA A 126 1.35 22.16 -26.50
N ALA A 127 1.25 21.47 -25.36
CA ALA A 127 1.03 22.07 -24.04
C ALA A 127 2.30 22.75 -23.52
N GLU A 128 3.48 22.18 -23.72
CA GLU A 128 4.75 22.78 -23.30
C GLU A 128 5.04 24.09 -24.05
N VAL A 129 4.90 24.09 -25.38
CA VAL A 129 5.04 25.29 -26.20
C VAL A 129 3.91 26.30 -25.94
N LYS A 130 2.69 25.82 -25.62
CA LYS A 130 1.58 26.70 -25.20
C LYS A 130 1.83 27.31 -23.82
N LEU A 131 2.45 26.63 -22.87
CA LEU A 131 2.59 27.11 -21.50
C LEU A 131 3.43 28.39 -21.42
N ASP A 132 4.59 28.42 -22.07
CA ASP A 132 5.42 29.64 -22.15
C ASP A 132 4.65 30.78 -22.86
N ASN A 133 3.88 30.47 -23.91
CA ASN A 133 3.04 31.46 -24.59
C ASN A 133 1.85 31.95 -23.74
N LEU A 134 1.22 31.07 -22.96
CA LEU A 134 0.07 31.37 -22.10
C LEU A 134 0.48 32.23 -20.91
N ILE A 135 1.66 31.96 -20.33
CA ILE A 135 2.23 32.75 -19.24
C ILE A 135 2.59 34.15 -19.75
N ARG A 136 3.26 34.26 -20.90
CA ARG A 136 3.55 35.55 -21.54
C ARG A 136 2.30 36.36 -21.90
N ARG A 137 1.16 35.69 -22.12
CA ARG A 137 -0.15 36.30 -22.41
C ARG A 137 -1.03 36.52 -21.17
N GLY A 138 -0.55 36.22 -19.97
CA GLY A 138 -1.31 36.40 -18.72
C GLY A 138 -2.49 35.45 -18.53
N ARG A 139 -2.56 34.34 -19.27
CA ARG A 139 -3.62 33.32 -19.16
C ARG A 139 -3.33 32.33 -18.03
N LEU A 140 -3.39 32.81 -16.80
CA LEU A 140 -3.02 32.06 -15.59
C LEU A 140 -3.85 30.78 -15.35
N ALA A 141 -5.13 30.77 -15.76
CA ALA A 141 -6.00 29.60 -15.60
C ALA A 141 -5.54 28.42 -16.46
N ASP A 142 -5.16 28.67 -17.71
CA ASP A 142 -4.66 27.61 -18.60
C ASP A 142 -3.24 27.17 -18.21
N ALA A 143 -2.43 28.09 -17.67
CA ALA A 143 -1.11 27.76 -17.13
C ALA A 143 -1.21 26.83 -15.91
N LYS A 144 -2.21 27.06 -15.04
CA LYS A 144 -2.49 26.18 -13.90
C LYS A 144 -2.84 24.76 -14.36
N LEU A 145 -3.76 24.62 -15.31
CA LEU A 145 -4.16 23.32 -15.85
C LEU A 145 -2.97 22.53 -16.43
N ALA A 146 -2.11 23.21 -17.20
CA ALA A 146 -0.91 22.59 -17.76
C ALA A 146 0.10 22.18 -16.68
N ALA A 147 0.23 22.95 -15.60
CA ALA A 147 1.07 22.59 -14.46
C ALA A 147 0.51 21.37 -13.70
N GLU A 148 -0.80 21.28 -13.52
CA GLU A 148 -1.47 20.14 -12.89
C GLU A 148 -1.27 18.84 -13.71
N GLN A 149 -1.43 18.90 -15.03
CA GLN A 149 -1.17 17.77 -15.93
C GLN A 149 0.28 17.28 -15.83
N ALA A 150 1.25 18.20 -15.87
CA ALA A 150 2.64 17.85 -15.74
C ALA A 150 2.97 17.20 -14.39
N ARG A 151 2.32 17.67 -13.32
CA ARG A 151 2.43 17.08 -11.98
C ARG A 151 1.96 15.63 -11.97
N TYR A 152 0.81 15.32 -12.57
CA TYR A 152 0.32 13.93 -12.63
C TYR A 152 1.30 13.02 -13.37
N ARG A 153 1.92 13.49 -14.46
CA ARG A 153 2.91 12.71 -15.19
C ARG A 153 4.15 12.38 -14.36
N THR A 154 4.65 13.34 -13.57
CA THR A 154 5.76 13.07 -12.64
C THR A 154 5.39 12.05 -11.59
N VAL A 155 4.17 12.14 -11.05
CA VAL A 155 3.68 11.16 -10.09
C VAL A 155 3.61 9.77 -10.75
N GLN A 156 3.14 9.67 -11.99
CA GLN A 156 3.10 8.42 -12.75
C GLN A 156 4.49 7.80 -12.97
N TYR A 157 5.50 8.59 -13.37
CA TYR A 157 6.88 8.11 -13.46
C TYR A 157 7.40 7.61 -12.11
N GLY A 158 7.10 8.33 -11.02
CA GLY A 158 7.47 7.93 -9.67
C GLY A 158 6.83 6.60 -9.24
N GLU A 159 5.54 6.42 -9.49
CA GLU A 159 4.82 5.18 -9.16
C GLU A 159 5.33 3.99 -9.98
N THR A 160 5.54 4.19 -11.27
CA THR A 160 6.07 3.17 -12.16
C THR A 160 7.48 2.75 -11.73
N LEU A 161 8.35 3.72 -11.47
CA LEU A 161 9.72 3.45 -11.00
C LEU A 161 9.71 2.71 -9.66
N ARG A 162 8.92 3.18 -8.69
CA ARG A 162 8.81 2.51 -7.38
C ARG A 162 8.35 1.06 -7.53
N ARG A 163 7.36 0.80 -8.38
CA ARG A 163 6.87 -0.57 -8.63
C ARG A 163 7.98 -1.47 -9.18
N TYR A 164 8.78 -0.98 -10.12
CA TYR A 164 9.93 -1.72 -10.63
C TYR A 164 11.00 -1.95 -9.55
N LEU A 165 11.29 -0.95 -8.71
CA LEU A 165 12.24 -1.09 -7.60
C LEU A 165 11.75 -2.10 -6.55
N ASP A 166 10.46 -2.09 -6.22
CA ASP A 166 9.85 -3.06 -5.31
C ASP A 166 9.83 -4.47 -5.89
N ALA A 167 9.52 -4.62 -7.18
CA ALA A 167 9.61 -5.90 -7.88
C ALA A 167 11.06 -6.42 -7.90
N THR A 168 12.03 -5.53 -8.16
CA THR A 168 13.47 -5.85 -8.12
C THR A 168 13.92 -6.28 -6.73
N ARG A 169 13.42 -5.63 -5.68
CA ARG A 169 13.70 -6.01 -4.29
C ARG A 169 13.15 -7.41 -3.95
N ARG A 170 12.07 -7.84 -4.60
CA ARG A 170 11.48 -9.18 -4.40
C ARG A 170 12.22 -10.24 -5.22
N ASP A 171 12.42 -9.97 -6.50
CA ASP A 171 13.18 -10.81 -7.43
C ASP A 171 13.72 -9.97 -8.59
N VAL A 172 15.05 -9.82 -8.64
CA VAL A 172 15.76 -9.07 -9.69
C VAL A 172 15.47 -9.61 -11.10
N ARG A 173 15.15 -10.90 -11.26
CA ARG A 173 14.93 -11.54 -12.57
C ARG A 173 13.56 -11.23 -13.17
N THR A 174 12.63 -10.74 -12.36
CA THR A 174 11.26 -10.44 -12.82
C THR A 174 11.15 -9.10 -13.55
N VAL A 175 12.20 -8.28 -13.49
CA VAL A 175 12.24 -6.93 -14.06
C VAL A 175 13.31 -6.87 -15.13
N ASP A 176 12.96 -6.32 -16.30
CA ASP A 176 13.90 -6.08 -17.39
C ASP A 176 14.72 -4.80 -17.14
N TRP A 177 15.90 -4.99 -16.54
CA TRP A 177 16.91 -3.96 -16.32
C TRP A 177 17.85 -3.73 -17.52
N GLU A 178 17.67 -4.46 -18.62
CA GLU A 178 18.47 -4.29 -19.84
C GLU A 178 17.86 -3.24 -20.77
N ARG A 179 16.52 -3.23 -20.89
CA ARG A 179 15.81 -2.31 -21.79
C ARG A 179 14.73 -1.49 -21.09
N VAL A 180 13.75 -2.16 -20.48
CA VAL A 180 12.54 -1.49 -19.97
C VAL A 180 12.86 -0.45 -18.90
N VAL A 181 13.65 -0.81 -17.88
CA VAL A 181 13.98 0.15 -16.82
C VAL A 181 14.89 1.28 -17.32
N PRO A 182 15.98 1.02 -18.08
CA PRO A 182 16.76 2.09 -18.69
C PRO A 182 15.94 3.07 -19.53
N ASP A 183 15.04 2.59 -20.38
CA ASP A 183 14.17 3.44 -21.20
C ASP A 183 13.26 4.31 -20.31
N LEU A 184 12.64 3.71 -19.28
CA LEU A 184 11.85 4.46 -18.29
C LEU A 184 12.67 5.54 -17.57
N LEU A 185 13.90 5.25 -17.16
CA LEU A 185 14.77 6.20 -16.48
C LEU A 185 15.15 7.37 -17.40
N LEU A 186 15.41 7.10 -18.69
CA LEU A 186 15.68 8.12 -19.69
C LEU A 186 14.46 9.02 -19.92
N ASP A 187 13.29 8.43 -20.12
CA ASP A 187 12.03 9.16 -20.28
C ASP A 187 11.73 10.05 -19.07
N ALA A 188 11.95 9.52 -17.87
CA ALA A 188 11.77 10.27 -16.63
C ALA A 188 12.76 11.44 -16.51
N LEU A 189 14.02 11.26 -16.90
CA LEU A 189 15.04 12.31 -16.92
C LEU A 189 14.72 13.41 -17.93
N GLU A 190 14.35 13.04 -19.15
CA GLU A 190 13.96 14.00 -20.21
C GLU A 190 12.76 14.83 -19.75
N HIS A 191 11.76 14.18 -19.15
CA HIS A 191 10.62 14.86 -18.56
C HIS A 191 11.06 15.84 -17.45
N ILE A 192 11.88 15.41 -16.48
CA ILE A 192 12.37 16.28 -15.40
C ILE A 192 13.14 17.50 -15.94
N GLU A 193 14.00 17.30 -16.94
CA GLU A 193 14.78 18.38 -17.55
C GLU A 193 13.88 19.42 -18.23
N GLY A 194 12.91 18.97 -19.04
CA GLY A 194 11.92 19.85 -19.66
C GLY A 194 11.11 20.65 -18.63
N ARG A 195 10.74 19.99 -17.53
CA ARG A 195 9.96 20.59 -16.45
C ARG A 195 10.73 21.63 -15.66
N TYR A 196 11.98 21.37 -15.31
CA TYR A 196 12.78 22.32 -14.52
C TYR A 196 12.90 23.68 -15.22
N SER A 197 13.15 23.67 -16.53
CA SER A 197 13.23 24.89 -17.34
C SER A 197 11.89 25.63 -17.41
N ALA A 198 10.81 24.91 -17.68
CA ALA A 198 9.47 25.48 -17.74
C ALA A 198 9.08 26.11 -16.40
N GLU A 199 9.20 25.37 -15.30
CA GLU A 199 8.79 25.78 -13.95
C GLU A 199 9.56 26.99 -13.43
N HIS A 200 10.84 27.08 -13.75
CA HIS A 200 11.63 28.26 -13.41
C HIS A 200 11.11 29.50 -14.14
N ALA A 201 10.80 29.38 -15.44
CA ALA A 201 10.18 30.46 -16.22
C ALA A 201 8.79 30.83 -15.68
N ILE A 202 8.00 29.85 -15.24
CA ILE A 202 6.70 30.11 -14.57
C ILE A 202 6.93 30.95 -13.32
N LEU A 203 7.82 30.52 -12.43
CA LEU A 203 8.08 31.18 -11.14
C LEU A 203 8.54 32.63 -11.32
N THR A 204 9.45 32.88 -12.26
CA THR A 204 9.92 34.25 -12.57
C THR A 204 8.77 35.15 -13.04
N ASN A 205 7.98 34.69 -14.01
CA ASN A 205 6.89 35.48 -14.59
C ASN A 205 5.74 35.72 -13.60
N ILE A 206 5.38 34.70 -12.82
CA ILE A 206 4.33 34.78 -11.79
C ILE A 206 4.74 35.69 -10.65
N THR A 207 6.00 35.62 -10.21
CA THR A 207 6.49 36.50 -9.13
C THR A 207 6.48 37.96 -9.59
N ALA A 208 6.93 38.24 -10.82
CA ALA A 208 6.84 39.58 -11.41
C ALA A 208 5.37 40.06 -11.52
N ALA A 209 4.47 39.24 -12.06
CA ALA A 209 3.06 39.58 -12.18
C ALA A 209 2.35 39.79 -10.82
N ARG A 210 2.77 39.08 -9.77
CA ARG A 210 2.29 39.28 -8.40
C ARG A 210 2.72 40.63 -7.85
N ASP A 211 3.99 40.97 -8.06
CA ASP A 211 4.62 42.15 -7.48
C ASP A 211 4.16 43.43 -8.19
N ASP A 212 3.83 43.35 -9.48
CA ASP A 212 3.31 44.47 -10.29
C ASP A 212 1.78 44.70 -10.16
N SER A 213 1.04 43.72 -9.64
CA SER A 213 -0.42 43.83 -9.49
C SER A 213 -0.80 44.49 -8.16
N ASP A 214 -1.84 45.32 -8.13
CA ASP A 214 -2.43 45.84 -6.89
C ASP A 214 -3.75 45.14 -6.49
N ASP A 215 -4.32 44.29 -7.36
CA ASP A 215 -5.54 43.53 -7.06
C ASP A 215 -5.28 42.41 -6.04
N PRO A 216 -5.92 42.43 -4.84
CA PRO A 216 -5.78 41.38 -3.84
C PRO A 216 -6.17 39.98 -4.33
N ARG A 217 -7.19 39.86 -5.20
CA ARG A 217 -7.65 38.56 -5.72
C ARG A 217 -6.69 38.00 -6.76
N HIS A 218 -6.02 38.86 -7.50
CA HIS A 218 -4.95 38.45 -8.40
C HIS A 218 -3.75 37.96 -7.58
N LYS A 219 -3.31 38.72 -6.56
CA LYS A 219 -2.22 38.31 -5.66
C LYS A 219 -2.48 36.95 -5.00
N GLN A 220 -3.70 36.69 -4.53
CA GLN A 220 -4.06 35.41 -3.94
C GLN A 220 -3.92 34.25 -4.93
N ARG A 221 -4.53 34.36 -6.13
CA ARG A 221 -4.44 33.32 -7.17
C ARG A 221 -3.00 33.06 -7.61
N THR A 222 -2.21 34.12 -7.73
CA THR A 222 -0.80 34.04 -8.10
C THR A 222 0.02 33.37 -6.98
N ALA A 223 -0.29 33.64 -5.71
CA ALA A 223 0.33 32.96 -4.57
C ALA A 223 -0.01 31.45 -4.51
N GLU A 224 -1.27 31.07 -4.75
CA GLU A 224 -1.68 29.66 -4.85
C GLU A 224 -0.90 28.93 -5.96
N LEU A 225 -0.71 29.57 -7.12
CA LEU A 225 0.05 28.99 -8.21
C LEU A 225 1.56 28.87 -7.90
N VAL A 226 2.14 29.81 -7.14
CA VAL A 226 3.53 29.68 -6.65
C VAL A 226 3.67 28.44 -5.76
N GLU A 227 2.73 28.19 -4.86
CA GLU A 227 2.77 27.01 -3.98
C GLU A 227 2.66 25.71 -4.78
N ILE A 228 1.78 25.65 -5.79
CA ILE A 228 1.68 24.49 -6.70
C ILE A 228 3.01 24.24 -7.42
N VAL A 229 3.64 25.28 -7.99
CA VAL A 229 4.90 25.12 -8.73
C VAL A 229 6.03 24.71 -7.78
N ARG A 230 6.11 25.26 -6.56
CA ARG A 230 7.10 24.85 -5.56
C ARG A 230 6.96 23.38 -5.16
N ASP A 231 5.72 22.90 -5.05
CA ASP A 231 5.45 21.49 -4.79
C ASP A 231 5.89 20.61 -5.97
N CYS A 232 5.64 21.03 -7.21
CA CYS A 232 6.11 20.32 -8.41
C CYS A 232 7.64 20.19 -8.43
N ILE A 233 8.37 21.29 -8.19
CA ILE A 233 9.84 21.30 -8.11
C ILE A 233 10.33 20.31 -7.03
N ARG A 234 9.70 20.29 -5.86
CA ARG A 234 10.05 19.35 -4.78
C ARG A 234 9.90 17.90 -5.22
N ARG A 235 8.78 17.56 -5.85
CA ARG A 235 8.52 16.19 -6.37
C ARG A 235 9.51 15.82 -7.47
N HIS A 236 9.85 16.75 -8.37
CA HIS A 236 10.86 16.50 -9.41
C HIS A 236 12.23 16.20 -8.79
N MET A 237 12.64 16.93 -7.75
CA MET A 237 13.90 16.66 -7.06
C MET A 237 13.89 15.28 -6.36
N GLN A 238 12.76 14.88 -5.74
CA GLN A 238 12.61 13.54 -5.16
C GLN A 238 12.69 12.45 -6.22
N LEU A 239 11.97 12.60 -7.34
CA LEU A 239 12.02 11.66 -8.46
C LEU A 239 13.42 11.58 -9.08
N GLN A 240 14.08 12.72 -9.28
CA GLN A 240 15.44 12.79 -9.81
C GLN A 240 16.42 12.03 -8.91
N LYS A 241 16.32 12.23 -7.59
CA LYS A 241 17.12 11.47 -6.63
C LYS A 241 16.87 9.97 -6.76
N ALA A 242 15.60 9.55 -6.81
CA ALA A 242 15.26 8.14 -6.96
C ALA A 242 15.79 7.53 -8.27
N VAL A 243 15.72 8.27 -9.37
CA VAL A 243 16.28 7.87 -10.68
C VAL A 243 17.80 7.69 -10.60
N GLN A 244 18.49 8.59 -9.91
CA GLN A 244 19.95 8.50 -9.71
C GLN A 244 20.34 7.30 -8.84
N GLU A 245 19.54 7.00 -7.82
CA GLU A 245 19.79 5.90 -6.86
C GLU A 245 19.32 4.53 -7.38
N ALA A 246 18.44 4.48 -8.39
CA ALA A 246 17.86 3.24 -8.92
C ALA A 246 18.91 2.20 -9.35
N GLY A 247 19.98 2.65 -10.00
CA GLY A 247 21.07 1.76 -10.45
C GLY A 247 21.87 1.18 -9.29
N ASP A 248 22.11 1.96 -8.23
CA ASP A 248 22.77 1.47 -7.01
C ASP A 248 21.90 0.48 -6.26
N GLN A 249 20.59 0.75 -6.19
CA GLN A 249 19.64 -0.18 -5.61
C GLN A 249 19.60 -1.51 -6.38
N PHE A 250 19.54 -1.46 -7.72
CA PHE A 250 19.61 -2.67 -8.55
C PHE A 250 20.88 -3.47 -8.27
N ARG A 251 22.06 -2.83 -8.27
CA ARG A 251 23.34 -3.51 -8.00
C ARG A 251 23.35 -4.16 -6.61
N SER A 252 22.88 -3.45 -5.59
CA SER A 252 22.78 -3.99 -4.23
C SER A 252 21.85 -5.19 -4.14
N GLU A 253 20.70 -5.13 -4.83
CA GLU A 253 19.73 -6.23 -4.88
C GLU A 253 20.25 -7.42 -5.70
N GLN A 254 20.95 -7.16 -6.81
CA GLN A 254 21.61 -8.17 -7.62
C GLN A 254 22.68 -8.91 -6.82
N ASP A 255 23.52 -8.17 -6.09
CA ASP A 255 24.50 -8.74 -5.18
C ASP A 255 23.82 -9.57 -4.09
N ARG A 256 22.74 -9.07 -3.48
CA ARG A 256 22.01 -9.78 -2.42
C ARG A 256 21.35 -11.08 -2.88
N GLN A 257 20.85 -11.12 -4.11
CA GLN A 257 19.97 -12.20 -4.59
C GLN A 257 20.68 -13.20 -5.51
N LEU A 258 21.67 -12.76 -6.30
CA LEU A 258 22.36 -13.59 -7.30
C LEU A 258 23.80 -13.94 -6.93
N PHE A 259 24.52 -13.01 -6.28
CA PHE A 259 25.95 -13.18 -6.01
C PHE A 259 26.27 -13.48 -4.54
N SER A 260 25.37 -13.15 -3.63
CA SER A 260 25.36 -13.69 -2.29
C SER A 260 25.01 -15.18 -2.44
N GLY A 261 25.95 -16.05 -2.05
CA GLY A 261 25.70 -17.50 -2.03
C GLY A 261 24.42 -17.82 -1.23
N GLU A 262 23.92 -19.06 -1.36
CA GLU A 262 22.72 -19.52 -0.64
C GLU A 262 22.72 -18.95 0.78
N PRO A 263 21.62 -18.31 1.24
CA PRO A 263 21.58 -17.73 2.56
C PRO A 263 22.07 -18.78 3.54
N GLN A 264 23.22 -18.54 4.18
CA GLN A 264 23.77 -19.40 5.22
C GLN A 264 22.91 -19.29 6.49
N ARG A 265 21.60 -19.46 6.37
CA ARG A 265 20.91 -20.28 7.36
C ARG A 265 21.44 -21.67 7.06
N ALA A 266 22.57 -22.02 7.69
CA ALA A 266 23.10 -23.36 7.62
C ALA A 266 21.91 -24.32 7.71
N ALA A 267 21.69 -25.10 6.65
CA ALA A 267 20.79 -26.23 6.68
C ALA A 267 21.40 -27.22 7.69
N LEU A 268 21.22 -26.92 8.98
CA LEU A 268 21.51 -27.84 10.06
C LEU A 268 20.66 -29.05 9.74
N HIS A 269 21.31 -30.14 9.35
CA HIS A 269 20.62 -31.39 9.08
C HIS A 269 20.15 -31.94 10.43
N LEU A 270 19.03 -31.43 10.95
CA LEU A 270 18.55 -31.70 12.32
C LEU A 270 18.50 -33.21 12.59
N HIS A 271 18.13 -34.01 11.60
CA HIS A 271 18.18 -35.45 11.68
C HIS A 271 19.62 -35.98 11.90
N GLY A 272 20.56 -35.68 11.00
CA GLY A 272 21.90 -36.27 11.01
C GLY A 272 22.88 -35.65 12.01
N GLN A 273 22.71 -34.35 12.30
CA GLN A 273 23.65 -33.56 13.10
C GLN A 273 23.17 -33.33 14.53
N LEU A 274 21.87 -33.47 14.82
CA LEU A 274 21.30 -33.26 16.16
C LEU A 274 20.60 -34.52 16.70
N LEU A 275 19.61 -35.06 15.99
CA LEU A 275 18.78 -36.16 16.46
C LEU A 275 19.55 -37.49 16.57
N VAL A 276 20.25 -37.90 15.50
CA VAL A 276 20.99 -39.17 15.48
C VAL A 276 22.07 -39.21 16.57
N PRO A 277 22.89 -38.15 16.78
CA PRO A 277 23.81 -38.09 17.91
C PRO A 277 23.12 -38.13 19.29
N LEU A 278 21.97 -37.47 19.44
CA LEU A 278 21.21 -37.45 20.71
C LEU A 278 20.67 -38.83 21.10
N LEU A 279 20.20 -39.60 20.12
CA LEU A 279 19.70 -40.97 20.34
C LEU A 279 20.82 -41.93 20.79
N GLY A 280 22.08 -41.59 20.52
CA GLY A 280 23.25 -42.34 21.00
C GLY A 280 23.67 -42.00 22.44
N LEU A 281 23.09 -40.98 23.07
CA LEU A 281 23.45 -40.57 24.42
C LEU A 281 22.57 -41.26 25.48
N PRO A 282 23.12 -41.56 26.67
CA PRO A 282 22.29 -41.91 27.83
C PRO A 282 21.30 -40.79 28.15
N VAL A 283 20.08 -41.14 28.55
CA VAL A 283 18.95 -40.21 28.78
C VAL A 283 19.35 -38.97 29.61
N GLY A 284 20.13 -39.15 30.67
CA GLY A 284 20.58 -38.04 31.52
C GLY A 284 21.48 -37.01 30.80
N LYS A 285 22.21 -37.41 29.76
CA LYS A 285 23.07 -36.51 28.96
C LYS A 285 22.34 -35.93 27.75
N ALA A 286 21.23 -36.54 27.32
CA ALA A 286 20.41 -36.03 26.22
C ALA A 286 19.51 -34.85 26.64
N LEU A 287 19.17 -34.73 27.93
CA LEU A 287 18.26 -33.70 28.44
C LEU A 287 18.74 -32.27 28.16
N GLY A 288 20.01 -31.95 28.42
CA GLY A 288 20.55 -30.59 28.26
C GLY A 288 20.39 -30.05 26.83
N PRO A 289 20.95 -30.74 25.80
CA PRO A 289 20.82 -30.32 24.42
C PRO A 289 19.36 -30.26 23.92
N VAL A 290 18.49 -31.15 24.41
CA VAL A 290 17.05 -31.10 24.09
C VAL A 290 16.41 -29.83 24.64
N TYR A 291 16.68 -29.49 25.90
CA TYR A 291 16.17 -28.26 26.52
C TYR A 291 16.68 -27.00 25.82
N ASP A 292 17.97 -26.95 25.48
CA ASP A 292 18.57 -25.80 24.80
C ASP A 292 18.00 -25.62 23.39
N PHE A 293 17.84 -26.73 22.65
CA PHE A 293 17.19 -26.71 21.34
C PHE A 293 15.74 -26.22 21.46
N PHE A 294 14.94 -26.75 22.38
CA PHE A 294 13.55 -26.34 22.54
C PHE A 294 13.41 -24.87 22.94
N ARG A 295 14.30 -24.35 23.81
CA ARG A 295 14.31 -22.93 24.21
C ARG A 295 14.66 -21.98 23.06
N GLY A 296 15.53 -22.41 22.15
CA GLY A 296 15.92 -21.60 20.99
C GLY A 296 14.98 -21.76 19.79
N ALA A 297 14.37 -22.94 19.62
CA ALA A 297 13.51 -23.27 18.49
C ALA A 297 12.05 -22.87 18.70
N VAL A 298 11.56 -22.93 19.94
CA VAL A 298 10.24 -22.42 20.30
C VAL A 298 10.44 -20.96 20.72
N GLY A 299 9.99 -20.03 19.86
CA GLY A 299 10.00 -18.61 20.18
C GLY A 299 9.26 -18.29 21.49
N PRO A 300 9.41 -17.09 22.04
CA PRO A 300 8.70 -16.70 23.26
C PRO A 300 7.20 -16.93 23.07
N ALA A 301 6.64 -17.89 23.80
CA ALA A 301 5.21 -18.09 23.84
C ALA A 301 4.63 -16.94 24.67
N PRO A 302 3.79 -16.06 24.10
CA PRO A 302 3.09 -15.07 24.90
C PRO A 302 2.28 -15.83 25.97
N PRO A 303 2.25 -15.36 27.23
CA PRO A 303 1.41 -16.00 28.23
C PRO A 303 -0.04 -15.96 27.74
N GLU A 304 -0.75 -17.10 27.78
CA GLU A 304 -2.19 -17.11 27.51
C GLU A 304 -2.88 -16.31 28.62
N VAL A 305 -3.15 -15.03 28.35
CA VAL A 305 -3.98 -14.21 29.22
C VAL A 305 -5.42 -14.64 28.99
N LEU A 306 -5.93 -15.51 29.87
CA LEU A 306 -7.33 -15.93 29.86
C LEU A 306 -8.21 -14.72 30.18
N THR A 307 -8.91 -14.21 29.17
CA THR A 307 -10.04 -13.29 29.36
C THR A 307 -11.33 -14.10 29.40
N LEU A 308 -12.33 -13.63 30.14
CA LEU A 308 -13.62 -14.35 30.22
C LEU A 308 -14.23 -14.64 28.83
N PRO A 309 -14.16 -13.72 27.84
CA PRO A 309 -14.62 -14.00 26.48
C PRO A 309 -13.82 -15.10 25.78
N SER A 310 -12.49 -15.11 25.91
CA SER A 310 -11.65 -16.14 25.26
C SER A 310 -11.81 -17.53 25.91
N LEU A 311 -12.16 -17.59 27.20
CA LEU A 311 -12.56 -18.84 27.86
C LEU A 311 -13.86 -19.39 27.26
N VAL A 312 -14.87 -18.53 27.09
CA VAL A 312 -16.17 -18.93 26.53
C VAL A 312 -16.03 -19.37 25.07
N GLU A 313 -15.27 -18.63 24.25
CA GLU A 313 -14.98 -19.04 22.88
C GLU A 313 -14.26 -20.39 22.81
N ARG A 314 -13.29 -20.64 23.68
CA ARG A 314 -12.53 -21.89 23.71
C ARG A 314 -13.36 -23.07 24.22
N LEU A 315 -14.33 -22.84 25.11
CA LEU A 315 -15.28 -23.87 25.54
C LEU A 315 -16.35 -24.18 24.48
N LEU A 316 -16.64 -23.21 23.61
CA LEU A 316 -17.57 -23.37 22.50
C LEU A 316 -16.90 -23.83 21.21
N GLN A 317 -15.55 -23.83 21.16
CA GLN A 317 -14.82 -24.43 20.06
C GLN A 317 -15.11 -25.92 19.99
N ARG A 318 -15.57 -26.36 18.82
CA ARG A 318 -15.75 -27.78 18.52
C ARG A 318 -14.41 -28.49 18.74
N PRO A 319 -14.35 -29.59 19.52
CA PRO A 319 -13.12 -30.33 19.70
C PRO A 319 -12.53 -30.66 18.34
N SER A 320 -11.25 -30.32 18.12
CA SER A 320 -10.54 -30.72 16.91
C SER A 320 -10.63 -32.23 16.79
N GLU A 321 -11.12 -32.72 15.64
CA GLU A 321 -11.05 -34.15 15.35
C GLU A 321 -9.58 -34.57 15.40
N PRO A 322 -9.22 -35.66 16.08
CA PRO A 322 -7.84 -36.11 16.13
C PRO A 322 -7.33 -36.31 14.71
N GLU A 323 -6.14 -35.76 14.43
CA GLU A 323 -5.48 -35.94 13.15
C GLU A 323 -5.37 -37.44 12.82
N ARG A 324 -5.64 -37.81 11.56
CA ARG A 324 -5.66 -39.19 11.04
C ARG A 324 -4.40 -40.03 11.32
N PHE A 325 -3.34 -39.43 11.87
CA PHE A 325 -2.06 -40.07 12.18
C PHE A 325 -1.83 -40.31 13.68
N ALA A 326 -2.72 -39.87 14.56
CA ALA A 326 -2.73 -40.34 15.94
C ALA A 326 -3.36 -41.74 15.94
N GLY A 327 -2.55 -42.78 16.16
CA GLY A 327 -3.05 -44.14 16.33
C GLY A 327 -4.13 -44.22 17.43
N GLU A 328 -4.90 -45.30 17.45
CA GLU A 328 -6.00 -45.54 18.39
C GLU A 328 -5.60 -45.13 19.82
N VAL A 329 -6.19 -44.04 20.32
CA VAL A 329 -6.04 -43.64 21.72
C VAL A 329 -6.79 -44.70 22.51
N ARG A 330 -6.05 -45.66 23.08
CA ARG A 330 -6.65 -46.63 24.00
C ARG A 330 -7.14 -45.87 25.21
N ASP A 331 -8.45 -45.92 25.45
CA ASP A 331 -9.01 -45.42 26.69
C ASP A 331 -8.25 -46.06 27.86
N PRO A 332 -7.66 -45.26 28.76
CA PRO A 332 -7.04 -45.79 29.95
C PRO A 332 -8.11 -46.56 30.71
N GLN A 333 -7.92 -47.89 30.83
CA GLN A 333 -8.74 -48.71 31.70
C GLN A 333 -8.43 -48.29 33.13
N PHE A 334 -9.29 -47.45 33.69
CA PHE A 334 -9.31 -47.22 35.11
C PHE A 334 -9.97 -48.41 35.77
N ASP A 335 -9.28 -49.06 36.69
CA ASP A 335 -9.95 -49.94 37.64
C ASP A 335 -11.03 -49.11 38.36
N PRO A 336 -12.25 -49.65 38.54
CA PRO A 336 -13.29 -48.95 39.27
C PRO A 336 -12.79 -48.69 40.69
N VAL A 337 -12.41 -47.43 40.95
CA VAL A 337 -12.17 -46.97 42.31
C VAL A 337 -13.52 -47.06 43.01
N PRO A 338 -13.65 -47.82 44.11
CA PRO A 338 -14.90 -47.85 44.84
C PRO A 338 -15.27 -46.41 45.18
N GLU A 339 -16.50 -46.00 44.83
CA GLU A 339 -17.03 -44.70 45.21
C GLU A 339 -16.86 -44.56 46.72
N GLN A 340 -15.82 -43.84 47.14
CA GLN A 340 -15.78 -43.31 48.48
C GLN A 340 -16.86 -42.25 48.48
N GLU A 341 -17.99 -42.55 49.13
CA GLU A 341 -18.97 -41.54 49.48
C GLU A 341 -18.23 -40.46 50.28
N LEU A 342 -17.74 -39.42 49.59
CA LEU A 342 -17.01 -38.29 50.17
C LEU A 342 -17.88 -37.54 51.20
N PHE A 343 -19.18 -37.82 51.22
CA PHE A 343 -20.16 -37.20 52.09
C PHE A 343 -20.93 -38.28 52.85
N THR A 344 -20.74 -38.33 54.17
CA THR A 344 -21.54 -39.17 55.04
C THR A 344 -22.96 -38.61 55.19
N PRO A 345 -23.95 -39.44 55.56
CA PRO A 345 -25.32 -38.98 55.83
C PRO A 345 -25.42 -37.87 56.88
N GLU A 346 -24.41 -37.73 57.74
CA GLU A 346 -24.31 -36.63 58.71
C GLU A 346 -23.97 -35.27 58.05
N HIS A 347 -23.17 -35.27 56.97
CA HIS A 347 -22.87 -34.05 56.21
C HIS A 347 -24.11 -33.47 55.52
N PHE A 348 -25.08 -34.30 55.15
CA PHE A 348 -26.34 -33.85 54.57
C PHE A 348 -27.34 -33.28 55.59
N ARG A 349 -27.20 -33.63 56.88
CA ARG A 349 -28.05 -33.08 57.96
C ARG A 349 -27.71 -31.63 58.31
N LEU A 350 -26.49 -31.16 58.02
CA LEU A 350 -26.08 -29.75 58.22
C LEU A 350 -26.69 -28.78 57.19
N ARG A 351 -27.40 -29.27 56.16
CA ARG A 351 -28.07 -28.43 55.15
C ARG A 351 -29.54 -28.16 55.40
N VAL A 352 -30.11 -28.66 56.51
CA VAL A 352 -31.50 -28.38 56.89
C VAL A 352 -31.55 -27.89 58.33
N VAL A 353 -31.24 -26.61 58.52
CA VAL A 353 -31.82 -25.79 59.59
C VAL A 353 -32.29 -24.49 58.92
N PRO A 354 -33.54 -24.05 59.14
CA PRO A 354 -34.10 -22.80 58.58
C PRO A 354 -33.40 -21.54 59.07
#